data_AF-A0A0X8D9N8-F1
#
_entry.id   AF-A0A0X8D9N8-F1
#
_cell.length_a   1.000
_cell.length_b   1.000
_cell.length_c   1.000
_cell.angle_alpha   90.00
_cell.angle_beta   90.00
_cell.angle_gamma   90.00
#
_symmetry.space_group_name_H-M   'P 1'
#
loop_
_entity.id
_entity.type
_entity.pdbx_description
1 polymer ?
#
loop_
_entity_poly.entity_id
_entity_poly.type
_entity_poly.pdbx_seq_one_letter_code
_entity_poly.pdbx_strand_id
1 'polypeptide(L)'
;MSTWTHRARLFVRRRAFLLDLGEEVLFYTEGGPRRARYLLVGRVSPPEWLRLGLPREAVLHYPLEVDPLAFEWEGETLVLPGLRVYLGGPPEFVETPYYAWPLTGPRGRE
;
A
#
# COMPACT_ATOMS: atom_id res chain seq x y z
N MET A 1 16.61 11.37 1.96
CA MET A 1 15.73 10.69 2.93
C MET A 1 14.31 10.86 2.45
N SER A 2 13.65 9.77 2.06
CA SER A 2 12.26 9.78 1.57
C SER A 2 11.32 10.34 2.64
N THR A 3 10.43 11.25 2.25
CA THR A 3 9.53 11.95 3.19
C THR A 3 8.40 11.06 3.71
N TRP A 4 8.13 9.92 3.06
CA TRP A 4 7.04 9.01 3.42
C TRP A 4 7.40 8.08 4.59
N THR A 5 8.64 7.62 4.66
CA THR A 5 9.08 6.62 5.65
C THR A 5 8.96 7.12 7.08
N HIS A 6 8.97 8.43 7.31
CA HIS A 6 8.87 9.03 8.64
C HIS A 6 7.43 9.08 9.20
N ARG A 7 6.41 8.95 8.34
CA ARG A 7 4.99 8.97 8.72
C ARG A 7 4.36 7.58 8.65
N ALA A 8 4.91 6.71 7.81
CA ALA A 8 4.31 5.41 7.58
C ALA A 8 4.52 4.47 8.77
N ARG A 9 3.47 3.75 9.17
CA ARG A 9 3.54 2.69 10.20
C ARG A 9 3.26 1.34 9.58
N LEU A 10 4.15 0.40 9.82
CA LEU A 10 4.05 -0.97 9.35
C LEU A 10 3.51 -1.88 10.45
N PHE A 11 2.49 -2.65 10.12
CA PHE A 11 1.97 -3.72 10.96
C PHE A 11 1.94 -5.03 10.17
N VAL A 12 2.60 -6.05 10.69
CA VAL A 12 2.54 -7.40 10.12
C VAL A 12 1.83 -8.31 11.11
N ARG A 13 0.77 -8.99 10.65
CA ARG A 13 0.02 -9.95 11.48
C ARG A 13 -0.30 -11.20 10.69
N ARG A 14 0.39 -12.30 11.02
CA ARG A 14 0.21 -13.68 10.50
C ARG A 14 0.15 -13.80 8.97
N ARG A 15 -0.91 -13.32 8.34
CA ARG A 15 -1.21 -13.42 6.90
C ARG A 15 -1.51 -12.08 6.22
N ALA A 16 -1.34 -10.98 6.95
CA ALA A 16 -1.62 -9.65 6.44
C ALA A 16 -0.48 -8.67 6.74
N PHE A 17 -0.14 -7.89 5.73
CA PHE A 17 0.73 -6.73 5.77
C PHE A 17 -0.16 -5.49 5.72
N LEU A 18 0.04 -4.56 6.65
CA LEU A 18 -0.68 -3.30 6.71
C LEU A 18 0.31 -2.15 6.77
N LEU A 19 0.25 -1.24 5.79
CA LEU A 19 0.96 0.03 5.80
C LEU A 19 -0.04 1.16 6.03
N ASP A 20 0.08 1.87 7.15
CA ASP A 20 -0.57 3.17 7.35
C ASP A 20 0.31 4.24 6.71
N LEU A 21 -0.23 4.99 5.75
CA LEU A 21 0.47 6.09 5.06
C LEU A 21 0.48 7.39 5.89
N GLY A 22 -0.30 7.44 6.98
CA GLY A 22 -0.46 8.60 7.85
C GLY A 22 -1.55 9.58 7.40
N GLU A 23 -1.81 9.68 6.10
CA GLU A 23 -2.85 10.53 5.49
C GLU A 23 -3.56 9.83 4.32
N GLU A 24 -4.74 10.32 3.93
CA GLU A 24 -5.47 9.80 2.78
C GLU A 24 -4.82 10.28 1.48
N VAL A 25 -4.49 9.35 0.60
CA VAL A 25 -3.80 9.58 -0.68
C VAL A 25 -4.66 9.07 -1.81
N LEU A 26 -4.72 9.83 -2.90
CA LEU A 26 -5.33 9.35 -4.15
C LEU A 26 -4.30 8.54 -4.93
N PHE A 27 -4.54 7.23 -5.06
CA PHE A 27 -3.74 6.30 -5.85
C PHE A 27 -4.36 6.08 -7.23
N TYR A 28 -3.50 5.90 -8.23
CA TYR A 28 -3.85 5.14 -9.42
C TYR A 28 -3.53 3.68 -9.16
N THR A 29 -4.41 2.78 -9.60
CA THR A 29 -4.27 1.33 -9.47
C THR A 29 -4.62 0.65 -10.79
N GLU A 30 -4.40 -0.66 -10.88
CA GLU A 30 -4.85 -1.48 -12.01
C GLU A 30 -6.36 -1.41 -12.26
N GLY A 31 -7.16 -1.12 -11.22
CA GLY A 31 -8.61 -0.93 -11.29
C GLY A 31 -9.04 0.54 -11.44
N GLY A 32 -8.09 1.46 -11.66
CA GLY A 32 -8.31 2.90 -11.75
C GLY A 32 -8.11 3.65 -10.42
N PRO A 33 -8.50 4.93 -10.37
CA PRO A 33 -8.23 5.78 -9.20
C PRO A 33 -8.98 5.33 -7.93
N ARG A 34 -8.27 5.32 -6.80
CA ARG A 34 -8.79 4.96 -5.47
C ARG A 34 -8.16 5.84 -4.40
N ARG A 35 -8.96 6.29 -3.43
CA ARG A 35 -8.44 6.98 -2.24
C ARG A 35 -8.18 5.97 -1.14
N ALA A 36 -7.03 6.06 -0.49
CA ALA A 36 -6.68 5.21 0.61
C ALA A 36 -5.66 5.87 1.53
N ARG A 37 -5.80 5.60 2.83
CA ARG A 37 -4.77 5.87 3.83
C ARG A 37 -4.00 4.60 4.18
N TYR A 38 -4.65 3.45 4.07
CA TYR A 38 -4.09 2.17 4.45
C TYR A 38 -3.89 1.30 3.22
N LEU A 39 -2.73 0.66 3.11
CA LEU A 39 -2.50 -0.43 2.18
C LEU A 39 -2.54 -1.73 2.96
N LEU A 40 -3.45 -2.63 2.59
CA LEU A 40 -3.60 -3.93 3.23
C LEU A 40 -3.34 -5.01 2.19
N VAL A 41 -2.41 -5.90 2.46
CA VAL A 41 -2.05 -7.01 1.57
C VAL A 41 -2.17 -8.31 2.33
N GLY A 42 -2.94 -9.25 1.80
CA GLY A 42 -3.21 -10.53 2.45
C GLY A 42 -4.69 -10.90 2.48
N ARG A 43 -4.99 -12.18 2.63
CA ARG A 43 -6.36 -12.65 2.85
C ARG A 43 -6.78 -12.39 4.28
N VAL A 44 -7.79 -11.53 4.45
CA VAL A 44 -8.36 -11.14 5.75
C VAL A 44 -9.80 -11.62 5.80
N SER A 45 -10.13 -12.45 6.80
CA SER A 45 -11.50 -12.89 7.03
C SER A 45 -12.37 -11.75 7.58
N PRO A 46 -13.71 -11.80 7.44
CA PRO A 46 -14.58 -10.76 7.98
C PRO A 46 -14.38 -10.47 9.49
N PRO A 47 -14.20 -11.48 10.37
CA PRO A 47 -13.89 -11.22 11.78
C PRO A 47 -12.53 -10.55 12.01
N GLU A 48 -11.52 -10.87 11.19
CA GLU A 48 -10.22 -10.20 11.26
C GLU A 48 -10.33 -8.75 10.81
N TRP A 49 -11.11 -8.48 9.76
CA TRP A 49 -11.39 -7.13 9.28
C TRP A 49 -11.98 -6.25 10.39
N LEU A 50 -12.99 -6.77 11.10
CA LEU A 50 -13.60 -6.06 12.22
C LEU A 50 -12.59 -5.75 13.33
N ARG A 51 -11.69 -6.69 13.63
CA ARG A 51 -10.64 -6.50 14.64
C ARG A 51 -9.56 -5.50 14.23
N LEU A 52 -9.36 -5.26 12.93
CA LEU A 52 -8.45 -4.22 12.46
C LEU A 52 -9.01 -2.82 12.76
N GLY A 53 -10.33 -2.67 12.89
CA GLY A 53 -10.97 -1.37 13.20
C GLY A 53 -10.75 -0.31 12.13
N LEU A 54 -10.41 -0.71 10.90
CA LEU A 54 -10.10 0.20 9.80
C LEU A 54 -11.38 0.56 9.00
N PRO A 55 -11.55 1.83 8.61
CA PRO A 55 -12.62 2.24 7.70
C PRO A 55 -12.40 1.64 6.31
N ARG A 56 -13.39 0.93 5.77
CA ARG A 56 -13.25 0.14 4.52
C ARG A 56 -12.88 1.00 3.33
N GLU A 57 -13.50 2.15 3.24
CA GLU A 57 -13.34 3.15 2.20
C GLU A 57 -11.94 3.78 2.16
N ALA A 58 -11.18 3.73 3.26
CA ALA A 58 -9.82 4.26 3.32
C ALA A 58 -8.75 3.16 3.20
N VAL A 59 -9.14 1.91 2.91
CA VAL A 59 -8.22 0.78 2.78
C VAL A 59 -8.15 0.35 1.32
N LEU A 60 -6.96 0.45 0.74
CA LEU A 60 -6.65 -0.23 -0.51
C LEU A 60 -6.25 -1.67 -0.19
N HIS A 61 -7.16 -2.62 -0.43
CA HIS A 61 -6.98 -4.03 -0.07
C HIS A 61 -6.60 -4.88 -1.27
N TYR A 62 -5.46 -5.55 -1.18
CA TYR A 62 -4.99 -6.57 -2.11
C TYR A 62 -5.08 -7.95 -1.44
N PRO A 63 -6.12 -8.77 -1.74
CA PRO A 63 -6.35 -10.06 -1.09
C PRO A 63 -5.43 -11.18 -1.62
N LEU A 64 -4.13 -10.89 -1.73
CA LEU A 64 -3.13 -11.80 -2.26
C LEU A 64 -2.77 -12.88 -1.23
N GLU A 65 -2.44 -14.07 -1.73
CA GLU A 65 -1.92 -15.16 -0.91
C GLU A 65 -0.39 -15.07 -0.88
N VAL A 66 0.10 -14.11 -0.09
CA VAL A 66 1.53 -13.82 0.05
C VAL A 66 1.95 -13.95 1.50
N ASP A 67 3.22 -14.33 1.73
CA ASP A 67 3.83 -14.17 3.04
C ASP A 67 3.99 -12.67 3.32
N PRO A 68 3.31 -12.11 4.33
CA PRO A 68 3.39 -10.68 4.63
C PRO A 68 4.78 -10.25 5.16
N LEU A 69 5.69 -11.19 5.43
CA LEU A 69 7.09 -10.91 5.78
C LEU A 69 8.03 -10.88 4.57
N ALA A 70 7.60 -11.39 3.41
CA ALA A 70 8.41 -11.43 2.20
C ALA A 70 8.33 -10.11 1.39
N PHE A 71 8.28 -8.97 2.08
CA PHE A 71 8.26 -7.65 1.44
C PHE A 71 9.66 -7.05 1.40
N GLU A 72 9.90 -6.23 0.39
CA GLU A 72 11.16 -5.49 0.22
C GLU A 72 10.88 -4.01 -0.07
N TRP A 73 11.88 -3.18 0.21
CA TRP A 73 11.89 -1.77 -0.18
C TRP A 73 12.97 -1.54 -1.23
N GLU A 74 12.55 -1.14 -2.42
CA GLU A 74 13.42 -0.70 -3.51
C GLU A 74 13.29 0.82 -3.68
N GLY A 75 14.16 1.58 -3.02
CA GLY A 75 14.04 3.04 -2.98
C GLY A 75 12.74 3.48 -2.29
N GLU A 76 11.83 4.07 -3.06
CA GLU A 76 10.49 4.48 -2.61
C GLU A 76 9.38 3.50 -3.05
N THR A 77 9.76 2.31 -3.50
CA THR A 77 8.83 1.26 -3.93
C THR A 77 8.74 0.17 -2.89
N LEU A 78 7.52 -0.14 -2.45
CA LEU A 78 7.23 -1.34 -1.69
C LEU A 78 6.99 -2.50 -2.67
N VAL A 79 7.76 -3.57 -2.51
CA VAL A 79 7.71 -4.76 -3.36
C VAL A 79 7.18 -5.94 -2.56
N LEU A 80 6.14 -6.57 -3.09
CA LEU A 80 5.53 -7.80 -2.58
C LEU A 80 5.32 -8.76 -3.75
N PRO A 81 5.26 -10.09 -3.53
CA PRO A 81 4.97 -11.02 -4.61
C PRO A 81 3.65 -10.68 -5.33
N GLY A 82 3.74 -10.31 -6.61
CA GLY A 82 2.60 -9.92 -7.44
C GLY A 82 2.06 -8.49 -7.24
N LEU A 83 2.67 -7.68 -6.36
CA LEU A 83 2.26 -6.29 -6.10
C LEU A 83 3.48 -5.36 -5.99
N ARG A 84 3.42 -4.22 -6.70
CA ARG A 84 4.37 -3.11 -6.51
C ARG A 84 3.64 -1.82 -6.16
N VAL A 85 4.05 -1.17 -5.07
CA VAL A 85 3.51 0.14 -4.69
C VAL A 85 4.61 1.18 -4.78
N TYR A 86 4.53 2.02 -5.80
CA TYR A 86 5.51 3.06 -6.11
C TYR A 86 5.13 4.34 -5.38
N LEU A 87 5.54 4.48 -4.11
CA LEU A 87 5.18 5.64 -3.29
C LEU A 87 5.88 6.93 -3.74
N GLY A 88 6.97 6.81 -4.49
CA GLY A 88 7.68 7.93 -5.11
C GLY A 88 6.95 8.56 -6.30
N GLY A 89 5.95 7.89 -6.88
CA GLY A 89 5.22 8.36 -8.06
C GLY A 89 5.09 7.29 -9.16
N PRO A 90 4.59 7.66 -10.35
CA PRO A 90 4.40 6.72 -11.44
C PRO A 90 5.72 6.11 -11.91
N PRO A 91 5.80 4.78 -12.10
CA PRO A 91 6.97 4.15 -12.69
C PRO A 91 7.01 4.31 -14.22
N GLU A 92 8.18 4.13 -14.83
CA GLU A 92 8.32 4.03 -16.29
C GLU A 92 7.65 2.76 -16.85
N PHE A 93 7.68 1.68 -16.06
CA PHE A 93 7.13 0.38 -16.45
C PHE A 93 6.59 -0.39 -15.24
N VAL A 94 5.55 -1.21 -15.49
CA VAL A 94 4.92 -2.07 -14.49
C VAL A 94 4.96 -3.52 -14.98
N GLU A 95 5.57 -4.40 -14.18
CA GLU A 95 5.69 -5.83 -14.51
C GLU A 95 4.79 -6.72 -13.63
N THR A 96 4.05 -6.14 -12.69
CA THR A 96 3.18 -6.87 -11.78
C THR A 96 1.71 -6.71 -12.16
N PRO A 97 0.87 -7.74 -11.91
CA PRO A 97 -0.56 -7.65 -12.18
C PRO A 97 -1.26 -6.61 -11.29
N TYR A 98 -0.76 -6.39 -10.07
CA TYR A 98 -1.26 -5.40 -9.14
C TYR A 98 -0.23 -4.31 -8.92
N TYR A 99 -0.70 -3.06 -8.85
CA TYR A 99 0.18 -1.93 -8.62
C TYR A 99 -0.57 -0.72 -8.08
N ALA A 100 0.17 0.18 -7.43
CA ALA A 100 -0.36 1.49 -7.07
C ALA A 100 0.71 2.57 -7.04
N TRP A 101 0.36 3.80 -7.40
CA TRP A 101 1.17 5.00 -7.16
C TRP A 101 0.30 6.23 -6.86
N PRO A 102 0.78 7.20 -6.07
CA PRO A 102 0.06 8.44 -5.82
C PRO A 102 -0.17 9.25 -7.11
N LEU A 103 -1.40 9.71 -7.35
CA LEU A 103 -1.74 10.59 -8.48
C LEU A 103 -1.31 12.05 -8.24
N THR A 104 -1.30 12.47 -6.98
CA THR A 104 -0.61 13.68 -6.56
C THR A 104 0.81 13.27 -6.18
N GLY A 105 1.81 13.74 -6.93
CA GLY A 105 3.21 13.43 -6.66
C GLY A 105 3.62 13.73 -5.21
N PRO A 106 4.78 13.22 -4.74
CA PRO A 106 5.27 13.53 -3.41
C PRO A 106 5.28 15.04 -3.25
N ARG A 107 4.63 15.55 -2.20
CA ARG A 107 4.70 16.96 -1.82
C ARG A 107 6.15 17.29 -1.45
N GLY A 108 6.95 17.61 -2.48
CA GLY A 108 8.18 18.36 -2.34
C GLY A 108 7.82 19.73 -1.77
N ARG A 109 8.59 20.13 -0.76
CA ARG A 109 8.52 21.42 -0.06
C ARG A 109 8.31 22.59 -1.02
N GLU A 110 7.36 23.45 -0.70
CA GLU A 110 7.55 24.91 -0.77
C GLU A 110 7.73 25.44 0.65
#